data_AF-A0A3M2GKF6-F1
#
_entry.id   AF-A0A3M2GKF6-F1
#
_cell.length_a   1.000
_cell.length_b   1.000
_cell.length_c   1.000
_cell.angle_alpha   90.00
_cell.angle_beta   90.00
_cell.angle_gamma   90.00
#
_symmetry.space_group_name_H-M   'P 1'
#
loop_
_entity.id
_entity.type
_entity.pdbx_description
1 polymer ?
#
loop_
_entity_poly.entity_id
_entity_poly.type
_entity_poly.pdbx_seq_one_letter_code
_entity_poly.pdbx_strand_id
1 'polypeptide(L)'
;PVHHDGVVHHVAQSNNVYVFPGVGLGVLAVGARRVDDALFTEAARVVAEASPATTAPGAPLLPPIAEVRTLSRRLAVAVGVRAIELGDADPPAGVDPGDRRALEEAVARAVDARVWEPVYPHLVAA
;
A
#
# COMPACT_ATOMS: atom_id res chain seq x y z
N PRO A 1 16.42 -14.20 -15.19
CA PRO A 1 15.40 -15.24 -15.44
C PRO A 1 16.07 -16.62 -15.38
N VAL A 2 15.30 -17.68 -15.17
CA VAL A 2 15.79 -19.07 -15.11
C VAL A 2 14.99 -19.93 -16.10
N HIS A 3 15.65 -20.76 -16.89
CA HIS A 3 14.99 -21.69 -17.82
C HIS A 3 14.87 -23.06 -17.15
N HIS A 4 13.66 -23.61 -17.09
CA HIS A 4 13.39 -24.92 -16.50
C HIS A 4 12.17 -25.57 -17.17
N ASP A 5 12.25 -26.85 -17.54
CA ASP A 5 11.16 -27.62 -18.17
C ASP A 5 10.46 -26.92 -19.36
N GLY A 6 11.25 -26.21 -20.17
CA GLY A 6 10.74 -25.46 -21.34
C GLY A 6 10.05 -24.14 -21.00
N VAL A 7 10.01 -23.74 -19.73
CA VAL A 7 9.42 -22.49 -19.24
C VAL A 7 10.51 -21.51 -18.80
N VAL A 8 10.30 -20.23 -19.09
CA VAL A 8 11.14 -19.14 -18.58
C VAL A 8 10.52 -18.60 -17.30
N HIS A 9 11.22 -18.75 -16.17
CA HIS A 9 10.79 -18.26 -14.87
C HIS A 9 11.43 -16.91 -14.55
N HIS A 10 10.58 -15.93 -14.26
CA HIS A 10 10.98 -14.64 -13.72
C HIS A 10 10.93 -14.70 -12.20
N VAL A 11 12.09 -14.76 -11.55
CA VAL A 11 12.18 -14.83 -10.09
C VAL A 11 12.06 -13.43 -9.51
N ALA A 12 11.01 -13.19 -8.72
CA ALA A 12 10.82 -11.92 -8.03
C ALA A 12 11.77 -11.78 -6.84
N GLN A 13 12.15 -10.54 -6.52
CA GLN A 13 12.82 -10.24 -5.26
C GLN A 13 11.77 -10.06 -4.17
N SER A 14 11.61 -11.08 -3.31
CA SER A 14 10.75 -10.97 -2.14
C SER A 14 11.46 -10.18 -1.05
N ASN A 15 11.12 -8.90 -0.96
CA ASN A 15 11.72 -7.95 -0.03
C ASN A 15 10.61 -7.16 0.67
N ASN A 16 10.88 -6.74 1.90
CA ASN A 16 10.04 -5.89 2.72
C ASN A 16 9.72 -4.51 2.11
N VAL A 17 10.44 -4.09 1.07
CA VAL A 17 10.13 -2.91 0.24
C VAL A 17 8.69 -2.91 -0.31
N TYR A 18 8.08 -4.08 -0.50
CA TYR A 18 6.69 -4.20 -0.97
C TYR A 18 5.65 -3.90 0.11
N VAL A 19 6.05 -3.82 1.38
CA VAL A 19 5.12 -3.70 2.53
C VAL A 19 5.39 -2.44 3.35
N PHE A 20 6.63 -2.25 3.80
CA PHE A 20 6.96 -1.21 4.81
C PHE A 20 6.60 0.22 4.38
N PRO A 21 6.83 0.65 3.12
CA PRO A 21 6.45 2.00 2.70
C PRO A 21 4.94 2.24 2.78
N GLY A 22 4.13 1.26 2.35
CA GLY A 22 2.68 1.37 2.39
C GLY A 22 2.12 1.32 3.81
N VAL A 23 2.62 0.41 4.66
CA VAL A 23 2.20 0.34 6.08
C VAL A 23 2.51 1.66 6.80
N GLY A 24 3.76 2.14 6.67
CA GLY A 24 4.17 3.39 7.31
C GLY A 24 3.36 4.59 6.84
N LEU A 25 3.13 4.71 5.52
CA LEU A 25 2.33 5.79 4.96
C LEU A 25 0.86 5.73 5.44
N GLY A 26 0.25 4.55 5.47
CA GLY A 26 -1.12 4.35 5.94
C GLY A 26 -1.29 4.73 7.41
N VAL A 27 -0.39 4.26 8.28
CA VAL A 27 -0.35 4.59 9.71
C VAL A 27 -0.24 6.11 9.91
N LEU A 28 0.68 6.77 9.21
CA LEU A 28 0.88 8.21 9.30
C LEU A 28 -0.31 9.00 8.73
N ALA A 29 -0.98 8.49 7.70
CA ALA A 29 -2.11 9.14 7.04
C ALA A 29 -3.33 9.29 7.95
N VAL A 30 -3.66 8.24 8.70
CA VAL A 30 -4.81 8.24 9.60
C VAL A 30 -4.43 8.54 11.06
N GLY A 31 -3.13 8.65 11.37
CA GLY A 31 -2.68 8.87 12.73
C GLY A 31 -2.93 7.67 13.64
N ALA A 32 -2.70 6.45 13.13
CA ALA A 32 -2.91 5.23 13.89
C ALA A 32 -1.98 5.16 15.12
N ARG A 33 -2.56 4.79 16.26
CA ARG A 33 -1.89 4.74 17.56
C ARG A 33 -1.09 3.46 17.78
N ARG A 34 -1.41 2.41 17.04
CA ARG A 34 -0.80 1.08 17.14
C ARG A 34 -0.58 0.48 15.75
N VAL A 35 0.40 -0.40 15.66
CA VAL A 35 0.66 -1.23 14.48
C VAL A 35 0.55 -2.67 14.96
N ASP A 36 -0.49 -3.36 14.53
CA ASP A 36 -0.77 -4.75 14.89
C ASP A 36 -0.57 -5.71 13.71
N ASP A 37 -0.64 -7.02 13.99
CA ASP A 37 -0.49 -8.06 12.97
C ASP A 37 -1.62 -8.02 11.93
N ALA A 38 -2.77 -7.44 12.26
CA ALA A 38 -3.88 -7.28 11.33
C ALA A 38 -3.56 -6.26 10.24
N LEU A 39 -2.80 -5.20 10.53
CA LEU A 39 -2.31 -4.27 9.50
C LEU A 39 -1.35 -4.96 8.51
N PHE A 40 -0.45 -5.82 8.99
CA PHE A 40 0.45 -6.59 8.13
C PHE A 40 -0.28 -7.68 7.33
N THR A 41 -1.32 -8.29 7.92
CA THR A 41 -2.19 -9.24 7.21
C THR A 41 -2.91 -8.54 6.05
N GLU A 42 -3.43 -7.34 6.28
CA GLU A 42 -4.09 -6.56 5.23
C GLU A 42 -3.10 -6.13 4.14
N ALA A 43 -1.89 -5.70 4.54
CA ALA A 43 -0.81 -5.42 3.61
C ALA A 43 -0.48 -6.64 2.71
N ALA A 44 -0.37 -7.83 3.31
CA ALA A 44 -0.09 -9.07 2.59
C ALA A 44 -1.19 -9.43 1.60
N ARG A 45 -2.48 -9.18 1.94
CA ARG A 45 -3.61 -9.36 1.01
C ARG A 45 -3.47 -8.47 -0.22
N VAL A 46 -3.20 -7.19 -0.03
CA VAL A 46 -3.02 -6.24 -1.15
C VAL A 46 -1.84 -6.63 -2.04
N VAL A 47 -0.73 -7.11 -1.47
CA VAL A 47 0.41 -7.62 -2.25
C VAL A 47 0.03 -8.87 -3.03
N ALA A 48 -0.72 -9.80 -2.42
CA ALA A 48 -1.16 -11.03 -3.08
C ALA A 48 -2.12 -10.74 -4.24
N GLU A 49 -3.04 -9.78 -4.09
CA GLU A 49 -3.93 -9.33 -5.16
C GLU A 49 -3.19 -8.68 -6.34
N ALA A 50 -2.03 -8.08 -6.09
CA ALA A 50 -1.17 -7.51 -7.12
C ALA A 50 -0.19 -8.53 -7.73
N SER A 51 -0.23 -9.79 -7.31
CA SER A 51 0.67 -10.83 -7.79
C SER A 51 0.36 -11.20 -9.24
N PRO A 52 1.36 -11.20 -10.15
CA PRO A 52 1.18 -11.70 -11.50
C PRO A 52 1.29 -13.23 -11.60
N ALA A 53 1.49 -13.96 -10.49
CA ALA A 53 1.77 -15.40 -10.51
C ALA A 53 0.66 -16.23 -11.17
N THR A 54 -0.58 -15.74 -11.17
CA THR A 54 -1.73 -16.40 -11.77
C THR A 54 -1.91 -16.07 -13.27
N THR A 55 -1.11 -15.16 -13.83
CA THR A 55 -1.28 -14.69 -15.21
C THR A 55 -0.75 -15.66 -16.26
N ALA A 56 0.37 -16.34 -15.98
CA ALA A 56 0.98 -17.31 -16.87
C ALA A 56 2.01 -18.19 -16.14
N PRO A 57 2.29 -19.41 -16.66
CA PRO A 57 3.42 -20.21 -16.19
C PRO A 57 4.74 -19.42 -16.30
N GLY A 58 5.54 -19.44 -15.22
CA GLY A 58 6.83 -18.73 -15.19
C GLY A 58 6.72 -17.24 -14.81
N ALA A 59 5.51 -16.70 -14.60
CA ALA A 59 5.31 -15.35 -14.11
C ALA A 59 5.89 -15.16 -12.68
N PRO A 60 6.38 -13.96 -12.34
CA PRO A 60 6.94 -13.69 -11.02
C PRO A 60 5.89 -13.74 -9.92
N LEU A 61 6.31 -14.03 -8.69
CA LEU A 61 5.42 -14.04 -7.53
C LEU A 61 4.94 -12.63 -7.14
N LEU A 62 5.78 -11.61 -7.34
CA LEU A 62 5.50 -10.24 -6.95
C LEU A 62 5.52 -9.32 -8.18
N PRO A 63 4.79 -8.20 -8.14
CA PRO A 63 4.81 -7.24 -9.24
C PRO A 63 6.20 -6.62 -9.44
N PRO A 64 6.47 -6.02 -10.61
CA PRO A 64 7.73 -5.34 -10.89
C PRO A 64 8.06 -4.27 -9.83
N ILE A 65 9.34 -4.13 -9.47
CA ILE A 65 9.79 -3.12 -8.49
C ILE A 65 9.42 -1.68 -8.88
N ALA A 66 9.32 -1.41 -10.19
CA ALA A 66 8.88 -0.11 -10.71
C ALA A 66 7.45 0.27 -10.29
N GLU A 67 6.62 -0.72 -9.94
CA GLU A 67 5.24 -0.51 -9.50
C GLU A 67 5.10 -0.34 -7.98
N VAL A 68 6.19 -0.45 -7.22
CA VAL A 68 6.16 -0.39 -5.75
C VAL A 68 5.59 0.93 -5.24
N ARG A 69 5.79 2.06 -5.92
CA ARG A 69 5.18 3.35 -5.52
C ARG A 69 3.64 3.27 -5.56
N THR A 70 3.10 2.78 -6.67
CA THR A 70 1.65 2.62 -6.86
C THR A 70 1.07 1.58 -5.89
N LEU A 71 1.76 0.46 -5.70
CA LEU A 71 1.38 -0.58 -4.74
C LEU A 71 1.41 -0.04 -3.31
N SER A 72 2.44 0.72 -2.93
CA SER A 72 2.57 1.31 -1.59
C SER A 72 1.41 2.26 -1.30
N ARG A 73 0.97 3.06 -2.28
CA ARG A 73 -0.24 3.90 -2.14
C ARG A 73 -1.49 3.07 -1.89
N ARG A 74 -1.73 2.01 -2.69
CA ARG A 74 -2.89 1.10 -2.50
C ARG A 74 -2.87 0.48 -1.11
N LEU A 75 -1.71 0.01 -0.69
CA LEU A 75 -1.49 -0.63 0.60
C LEU A 75 -1.69 0.36 1.76
N ALA A 76 -1.22 1.60 1.62
CA ALA A 76 -1.44 2.66 2.60
C ALA A 76 -2.93 2.96 2.82
N VAL A 77 -3.73 2.96 1.76
CA VAL A 77 -5.18 3.14 1.87
C VAL A 77 -5.82 1.98 2.62
N ALA A 78 -5.54 0.74 2.21
CA ALA A 78 -6.09 -0.46 2.86
C ALA A 78 -5.70 -0.53 4.35
N VAL A 79 -4.43 -0.27 4.66
CA VAL A 79 -3.91 -0.23 6.03
C VAL A 79 -4.57 0.89 6.86
N GLY A 80 -4.72 2.09 6.29
CA GLY A 80 -5.37 3.20 6.98
C GLY A 80 -6.84 2.91 7.31
N VAL A 81 -7.57 2.33 6.36
CA VAL A 81 -8.95 1.85 6.56
C VAL A 81 -8.99 0.79 7.66
N ARG A 82 -8.10 -0.21 7.58
CA ARG A 82 -8.02 -1.29 8.57
C ARG A 82 -7.71 -0.79 9.98
N ALA A 83 -6.84 0.20 10.12
CA ALA A 83 -6.54 0.81 11.42
C ALA A 83 -7.76 1.51 12.03
N ILE A 84 -8.60 2.16 11.21
CA ILE A 84 -9.85 2.78 11.68
C ILE A 84 -10.86 1.72 12.12
N GLU A 85 -11.01 0.62 11.36
CA GLU A 85 -11.89 -0.50 11.73
C GLU A 85 -11.50 -1.15 13.06
N LEU A 86 -10.20 -1.24 13.34
CA LEU A 86 -9.67 -1.79 14.58
C LEU A 86 -9.81 -0.82 15.76
N GLY A 87 -10.21 0.43 15.51
CA GLY A 87 -10.28 1.48 16.52
C GLY A 87 -8.91 2.05 16.91
N ASP A 88 -7.87 1.81 16.10
CA ASP A 88 -6.52 2.33 16.32
C ASP A 88 -6.32 3.74 15.77
N ALA A 89 -7.25 4.22 14.94
CA ALA A 89 -7.32 5.59 14.44
C ALA A 89 -8.78 6.07 14.46
N ASP A 90 -8.96 7.38 14.56
CA ASP A 90 -10.29 7.98 14.48
C ASP A 90 -10.64 8.20 12.99
N PRO A 91 -11.91 7.99 12.58
CA PRO A 91 -12.31 8.27 11.21
C PRO A 91 -12.15 9.76 10.89
N PRO A 92 -11.85 10.13 9.63
CA PRO A 92 -11.85 11.53 9.21
C PRO A 92 -13.17 12.24 9.56
N ALA A 93 -13.08 13.51 9.95
CA ALA A 93 -14.25 14.27 10.40
C ALA A 93 -15.38 14.26 9.35
N GLY A 94 -16.60 13.94 9.80
CA GLY A 94 -17.79 13.89 8.94
C GLY A 94 -17.88 12.65 8.04
N VAL A 95 -17.01 11.66 8.21
CA VAL A 95 -17.06 10.39 7.47
C VAL A 95 -17.61 9.30 8.38
N ASP A 96 -18.68 8.65 7.95
CA ASP A 96 -19.22 7.46 8.61
C ASP A 96 -18.30 6.26 8.31
N PRO A 97 -17.66 5.64 9.32
CA PRO A 97 -16.84 4.44 9.11
C PRO A 97 -17.63 3.23 8.61
N GLY A 98 -18.97 3.23 8.74
CA GLY A 98 -19.86 2.23 8.15
C GLY A 98 -20.02 2.35 6.63
N ASP A 99 -19.82 3.55 6.06
CA ASP A 99 -19.76 3.75 4.62
C ASP A 99 -18.35 3.46 4.11
N ARG A 100 -18.15 2.21 3.66
CA ARG A 100 -16.88 1.72 3.12
C ARG A 100 -16.28 2.66 2.06
N ARG A 101 -17.11 3.11 1.13
CA ARG A 101 -16.65 3.90 -0.01
C ARG A 101 -16.22 5.28 0.44
N ALA A 102 -17.03 5.95 1.26
CA ALA A 102 -16.69 7.26 1.78
C ALA A 102 -15.41 7.22 2.64
N LEU A 103 -15.25 6.16 3.44
CA LEU A 103 -14.05 5.92 4.24
C LEU A 103 -12.80 5.73 3.38
N GLU A 104 -12.85 4.85 2.38
CA GLU A 104 -11.73 4.62 1.46
C GLU A 104 -11.34 5.89 0.72
N GLU A 105 -12.31 6.65 0.20
CA GLU A 105 -12.06 7.92 -0.48
C GLU A 105 -11.41 8.96 0.46
N ALA A 106 -11.84 9.02 1.72
CA ALA A 106 -11.28 9.94 2.71
C ALA A 106 -9.85 9.55 3.12
N VAL A 107 -9.59 8.26 3.36
CA VAL A 107 -8.26 7.75 3.66
C VAL A 107 -7.33 7.95 2.46
N ALA A 108 -7.80 7.71 1.23
CA ALA A 108 -7.02 7.97 0.02
C ALA A 108 -6.58 9.43 -0.08
N ARG A 109 -7.46 10.39 0.19
CA ARG A 109 -7.09 11.81 0.26
C ARG A 109 -6.04 12.10 1.33
N ALA A 110 -6.17 11.49 2.52
CA ALA A 110 -5.22 11.67 3.62
C ALA A 110 -3.84 11.07 3.32
N VAL A 111 -3.80 9.94 2.60
CA VAL A 111 -2.59 9.31 2.06
C VAL A 111 -1.93 10.22 1.04
N ASP A 112 -2.68 10.66 0.03
CA ASP A 112 -2.16 11.50 -1.07
C ASP A 112 -1.57 12.81 -0.57
N ALA A 113 -2.20 13.43 0.44
CA ALA A 113 -1.72 14.66 1.06
C ALA A 113 -0.36 14.52 1.78
N ARG A 114 0.11 13.28 2.02
CA ARG A 114 1.39 12.99 2.68
C ARG A 114 2.44 12.40 1.75
N VAL A 115 2.08 12.15 0.49
CA VAL A 115 3.04 11.67 -0.50
C VAL A 115 3.95 12.83 -0.91
N TRP A 116 5.25 12.65 -0.75
CA TRP A 116 6.23 13.56 -1.29
C TRP A 116 6.39 13.34 -2.81
N GLU A 117 6.48 14.45 -3.54
CA GLU A 117 6.76 14.48 -4.97
C GLU A 117 8.14 15.10 -5.23
N PRO A 118 8.95 14.54 -6.14
CA PRO A 118 10.28 15.04 -6.49
C PRO A 118 10.21 16.27 -7.39
N VAL A 119 9.45 17.29 -6.98
CA VAL A 119 9.29 18.56 -7.68
C VAL A 119 9.88 19.66 -6.81
N TYR A 120 10.77 20.47 -7.39
CA TYR A 120 11.37 21.58 -6.66
C TYR A 120 10.30 22.58 -6.20
N PRO A 121 10.28 22.95 -4.90
CA PRO A 121 9.36 23.96 -4.41
C PRO A 121 9.75 25.34 -4.94
N HIS A 122 8.75 26.19 -5.19
CA HIS A 122 8.99 27.60 -5.47
C HIS A 122 9.35 28.32 -4.17
N LEU A 123 10.64 28.63 -3.99
CA LEU A 123 11.14 29.34 -2.81
C LEU A 123 11.06 30.85 -3.05
N VAL A 124 10.42 31.58 -2.14
CA VAL A 124 10.44 33.06 -2.11
C VAL A 124 11.27 33.49 -0.91
N ALA A 125 12.19 34.44 -1.11
CA ALA A 125 12.97 35.01 -0.01
C ALA A 125 12.04 35.73 0.98
N ALA A 126 12.32 35.57 2.28
CA ALA A 126 11.57 36.20 3.37
C ALA A 126 11.78 37.72 3.42
#